data_AF-A0A7S1GV05-F1
#
_entry.id   AF-A0A7S1GV05-F1
#
_cell.length_a   1.000
_cell.length_b   1.000
_cell.length_c   1.000
_cell.angle_alpha   90.00
_cell.angle_beta   90.00
_cell.angle_gamma   90.00
#
_symmetry.space_group_name_H-M   'P 1'
#
loop_
_entity.id
_entity.type
_entity.pdbx_description
1 polymer ?
#
loop_
_entity_poly.entity_id
_entity_poly.type
_entity_poly.pdbx_seq_one_letter_code
_entity_poly.pdbx_strand_id
1 'polypeptide(L)'
;NQSHGGSSKQIGAVIGGLEADVVTMNQATDVDQLAVNGLTPTDWRSRFPNGAAPYSSTMLFLVRKGNPKGIKDWSDLARPGVQVIIPNPKVTGNGRYGYLAAWGSVIATGGSEAQARE
;
A
#
# COMPACT_ATOMS: atom_id res chain seq x y z
N ASN A 1 -23.69 0.01 -8.35
CA ASN A 1 -22.59 0.92 -8.77
C ASN A 1 -21.32 0.55 -8.03
N GLN A 2 -20.19 0.45 -8.71
CA GLN A 2 -18.87 0.19 -8.09
C GLN A 2 -18.00 1.44 -8.21
N SER A 3 -17.14 1.66 -7.22
CA SER A 3 -16.18 2.77 -7.22
C SER A 3 -14.76 2.19 -7.16
N HIS A 4 -13.86 2.73 -7.99
CA HIS A 4 -12.46 2.30 -8.05
C HIS A 4 -11.55 3.51 -7.94
N GLY A 5 -10.74 3.57 -6.88
CA GLY A 5 -9.88 4.69 -6.56
C GLY A 5 -8.85 4.33 -5.48
N GLY A 6 -8.08 5.32 -5.04
CA GLY A 6 -7.13 5.12 -3.93
C GLY A 6 -7.83 4.61 -2.68
N SER A 7 -7.32 3.54 -2.07
CA SER A 7 -8.00 2.80 -1.00
C SER A 7 -8.46 3.68 0.16
N SER A 8 -7.59 4.58 0.65
CA SER A 8 -7.94 5.48 1.75
C SER A 8 -8.96 6.54 1.34
N LYS A 9 -8.97 6.96 0.06
CA LYS A 9 -10.02 7.84 -0.47
C LYS A 9 -11.38 7.13 -0.48
N GLN A 10 -11.41 5.85 -0.83
CA GLN A 10 -12.65 5.05 -0.83
C GLN A 10 -13.21 4.90 0.58
N ILE A 11 -12.35 4.57 1.56
CA ILE A 11 -12.79 4.50 2.95
C ILE A 11 -13.25 5.87 3.46
N GLY A 12 -12.57 6.95 3.10
CA GLY A 12 -13.04 8.30 3.42
C GLY A 12 -14.43 8.60 2.86
N ALA A 13 -14.76 8.10 1.66
CA ALA A 13 -16.09 8.25 1.08
C ALA A 13 -17.16 7.45 1.84
N VAL A 14 -16.86 6.22 2.27
CA VAL A 14 -17.77 5.40 3.08
C VAL A 14 -18.04 6.06 4.43
N ILE A 15 -17.00 6.56 5.11
CA ILE A 15 -17.13 7.35 6.34
C ILE A 15 -17.97 8.62 6.09
N GLY A 16 -17.82 9.23 4.92
CA GLY A 16 -18.60 10.38 4.48
C GLY A 16 -20.04 10.09 4.05
N GLY A 17 -20.53 8.85 4.19
CA GLY A 17 -21.93 8.47 3.94
C GLY A 17 -22.18 7.76 2.61
N LEU A 18 -21.14 7.37 1.87
CA LEU A 18 -21.32 6.45 0.75
C LEU A 18 -21.73 5.07 1.28
N GLU A 19 -22.94 4.64 0.97
CA GLU A 19 -23.45 3.32 1.37
C GLU A 19 -22.70 2.20 0.64
N ALA A 20 -22.02 1.35 1.41
CA ALA A 20 -21.30 0.18 0.92
C ALA A 20 -21.63 -1.03 1.77
N ASP A 21 -22.18 -2.08 1.15
CA ASP A 21 -22.45 -3.36 1.83
C ASP A 21 -21.15 -4.14 2.14
N VAL A 22 -20.16 -4.00 1.25
CA VAL A 22 -18.86 -4.68 1.36
C VAL A 22 -17.74 -3.73 0.93
N VAL A 23 -16.64 -3.78 1.66
CA VAL A 23 -15.38 -3.13 1.27
C VAL A 23 -14.27 -4.18 1.10
N THR A 24 -13.54 -4.10 0.00
CA THR A 24 -12.36 -4.94 -0.27
C THR A 24 -11.13 -4.05 -0.45
N MET A 25 -10.50 -3.70 0.67
CA MET A 25 -9.43 -2.71 0.70
C MET A 25 -8.05 -3.35 0.57
N ASN A 26 -7.06 -2.56 0.13
CA ASN A 26 -5.71 -3.08 -0.07
C ASN A 26 -4.86 -3.14 1.21
N GLN A 27 -5.28 -2.48 2.31
CA GLN A 27 -4.55 -2.46 3.57
C GLN A 27 -5.52 -2.50 4.75
N ALA A 28 -5.12 -3.17 5.83
CA ALA A 28 -5.95 -3.37 7.02
C ALA A 28 -6.26 -2.06 7.75
N THR A 29 -5.33 -1.09 7.75
CA THR A 29 -5.49 0.20 8.43
C THR A 29 -6.64 1.04 7.86
N ASP A 30 -7.00 0.83 6.59
CA ASP A 30 -8.16 1.48 5.98
C ASP A 30 -9.47 0.89 6.56
N VAL A 31 -9.54 -0.44 6.77
CA VAL A 31 -10.71 -1.08 7.40
C VAL A 31 -10.81 -0.75 8.90
N ASP A 32 -9.67 -0.56 9.58
CA ASP A 32 -9.65 -0.07 10.97
C ASP A 32 -10.36 1.27 11.13
N GLN A 33 -10.24 2.17 10.15
CA GLN A 33 -10.94 3.45 10.23
C GLN A 33 -12.46 3.26 10.23
N LEU A 34 -12.98 2.26 9.52
CA LEU A 34 -14.41 1.95 9.59
C LEU A 34 -14.80 1.46 10.99
N ALA A 35 -13.96 0.66 11.64
CA ALA A 35 -14.22 0.17 12.98
C ALA A 35 -14.22 1.30 14.03
N VAL A 36 -13.25 2.21 13.92
CA VAL A 36 -13.17 3.42 14.76
C VAL A 36 -14.41 4.31 14.61
N ASN A 37 -14.99 4.37 13.40
CA ASN A 37 -16.21 5.13 13.11
C ASN A 37 -17.50 4.33 13.34
N GLY A 38 -17.43 3.10 13.90
CA GLY A 38 -18.60 2.28 14.20
C GLY A 38 -19.31 1.70 12.97
N LEU A 39 -18.69 1.74 11.79
CA LEU A 39 -19.24 1.26 10.52
C LEU A 39 -18.95 -0.23 10.27
N THR A 40 -18.10 -0.85 11.08
CA THR A 40 -17.87 -2.30 11.11
C THR A 40 -17.46 -2.73 12.51
N PRO A 41 -17.67 -4.00 12.93
CA PRO A 41 -17.22 -4.48 14.23
C PRO A 41 -15.72 -4.32 14.47
N THR A 42 -15.33 -4.07 15.72
CA THR A 42 -13.92 -3.86 16.11
C THR A 42 -13.07 -5.12 15.98
N ASP A 43 -13.70 -6.29 15.97
CA ASP A 43 -13.08 -7.60 15.77
C ASP A 43 -13.03 -8.04 14.30
N TRP A 44 -13.28 -7.14 13.34
CA TRP A 44 -13.40 -7.47 11.91
C TRP A 44 -12.30 -8.38 11.36
N ARG A 45 -11.05 -8.25 11.84
CA ARG A 45 -9.90 -9.05 11.42
C ARG A 45 -10.04 -10.53 11.72
N SER A 46 -10.66 -10.91 12.83
CA SER A 46 -10.82 -12.31 13.25
C SER A 46 -12.07 -12.97 12.70
N ARG A 47 -12.97 -12.19 12.08
CA ARG A 47 -14.25 -12.69 11.54
C ARG A 47 -14.06 -13.57 10.30
N PHE A 48 -12.89 -13.54 9.68
CA PHE A 48 -12.53 -14.38 8.54
C PHE A 48 -11.09 -14.92 8.69
N PRO A 49 -10.74 -16.04 8.02
CA PRO A 49 -9.39 -16.58 8.02
C PRO A 49 -8.34 -15.55 7.57
N ASN A 50 -7.08 -15.80 7.96
CA ASN A 50 -5.90 -15.02 7.53
C ASN A 50 -6.01 -13.51 7.81
N GLY A 51 -6.64 -13.13 8.93
CA GLY A 51 -6.82 -11.71 9.28
C GLY A 51 -7.76 -10.97 8.32
N ALA A 52 -8.74 -11.68 7.74
CA ALA A 52 -9.61 -11.19 6.67
C ALA A 52 -8.89 -10.77 5.38
N ALA A 53 -7.73 -11.37 5.10
CA ALA A 53 -7.01 -11.23 3.83
C ALA A 53 -7.06 -12.56 3.03
N PRO A 54 -8.01 -12.72 2.11
CA PRO A 54 -8.17 -13.96 1.34
C PRO A 54 -7.07 -14.20 0.31
N TYR A 55 -6.28 -13.17 -0.03
CA TYR A 55 -5.13 -13.24 -0.92
C TYR A 55 -4.06 -12.24 -0.49
N SER A 56 -2.84 -12.45 -0.97
CA SER A 56 -1.72 -11.51 -0.83
C SER A 56 -1.13 -11.18 -2.20
N SER A 57 -0.32 -10.13 -2.24
CA SER A 57 0.47 -9.75 -3.40
C SER A 57 1.81 -9.20 -2.93
N THR A 58 2.68 -8.79 -3.85
CA THR A 58 3.99 -8.21 -3.54
C THR A 58 4.27 -6.99 -4.41
N MET A 59 5.25 -6.19 -3.98
CA MET A 59 5.74 -5.04 -4.73
C MET A 59 6.78 -5.48 -5.76
N LEU A 60 6.65 -4.99 -6.99
CA LEU A 60 7.56 -5.27 -8.09
C LEU A 60 7.90 -3.98 -8.84
N PHE A 61 9.00 -3.99 -9.59
CA PHE A 61 9.31 -2.94 -10.54
C PHE A 61 8.73 -3.27 -11.90
N LEU A 62 7.92 -2.36 -12.43
CA LEU A 62 7.53 -2.38 -13.83
C LEU A 62 8.46 -1.46 -14.62
N VAL A 63 9.20 -2.02 -15.58
CA VAL A 63 10.14 -1.28 -16.42
C VAL A 63 9.69 -1.26 -17.87
N ARG A 64 10.18 -0.28 -18.64
CA ARG A 64 9.96 -0.24 -20.10
C ARG A 64 10.64 -1.43 -20.78
N LYS A 65 10.11 -1.84 -21.95
CA LYS A 65 10.66 -2.93 -22.77
C LYS A 65 12.18 -2.77 -22.96
N GLY A 66 12.91 -3.86 -22.77
CA GLY A 66 14.38 -3.90 -22.88
C GLY A 66 15.13 -3.40 -21.65
N ASN A 67 14.43 -2.89 -20.61
CA ASN A 67 15.03 -2.35 -19.39
C ASN A 67 16.18 -1.36 -19.69
N PRO A 68 15.92 -0.24 -20.38
CA PRO A 68 16.97 0.66 -20.89
C PRO A 68 17.81 1.33 -19.80
N LYS A 69 17.32 1.34 -18.56
CA LYS A 69 18.03 1.84 -17.39
C LYS A 69 18.71 0.73 -16.60
N GLY A 70 18.53 -0.54 -16.96
CA GLY A 70 19.12 -1.68 -16.25
C GLY A 70 18.72 -1.76 -14.78
N ILE A 71 17.46 -1.44 -14.45
CA ILE A 71 16.94 -1.54 -13.07
C ILE A 71 16.82 -3.01 -12.69
N LYS A 72 17.46 -3.40 -11.59
CA LYS A 72 17.42 -4.75 -11.05
C LYS A 72 17.07 -4.77 -9.57
N ASP A 73 17.43 -3.72 -8.83
CA ASP A 73 17.21 -3.65 -7.39
C ASP A 73 16.85 -2.23 -6.90
N TRP A 74 16.51 -2.10 -5.62
CA TRP A 74 16.09 -0.85 -4.98
C TRP A 74 17.13 0.27 -5.08
N SER A 75 18.42 -0.08 -4.96
CA SER A 75 19.51 0.88 -5.08
C SER A 75 19.61 1.51 -6.47
N ASP A 76 19.14 0.81 -7.51
CA ASP A 76 19.13 1.35 -8.88
C ASP A 76 18.15 2.51 -9.05
N LEU A 77 17.12 2.59 -8.21
CA LEU A 77 16.08 3.62 -8.26
C LEU A 77 16.60 4.99 -7.82
N ALA A 78 17.65 5.04 -7.00
CA ALA A 78 18.27 6.28 -6.51
C ALA A 78 19.33 6.85 -7.47
N ARG A 79 19.68 6.13 -8.54
CA ARG A 79 20.74 6.57 -9.46
C ARG A 79 20.35 7.85 -10.21
N PRO A 80 21.33 8.74 -10.51
CA PRO A 80 21.07 9.94 -11.30
C PRO A 80 20.40 9.62 -12.66
N GLY A 81 19.38 10.40 -13.01
CA GLY A 81 18.66 10.24 -14.28
C GLY A 81 17.68 9.06 -14.33
N VAL A 82 17.37 8.44 -13.18
CA VAL A 82 16.22 7.55 -12.99
C VAL A 82 15.08 8.35 -12.37
N GLN A 83 13.88 8.25 -12.93
CA GLN A 83 12.66 8.85 -12.39
C GLN A 83 11.69 7.74 -12.03
N VAL A 84 11.27 7.72 -10.76
CA VAL A 84 10.36 6.71 -10.22
C VAL A 84 8.94 7.27 -10.21
N ILE A 85 7.99 6.46 -10.66
CA ILE A 85 6.56 6.78 -10.58
C ILE A 85 5.97 6.00 -9.42
N ILE A 86 5.54 6.70 -8.37
CA ILE A 86 4.92 6.11 -7.19
C ILE A 86 3.60 6.85 -6.88
N PRO A 87 2.51 6.14 -6.54
CA PRO A 87 1.25 6.79 -6.16
C PRO A 87 1.38 7.49 -4.79
N ASN A 88 0.54 8.50 -4.57
CA ASN A 88 0.57 9.31 -3.35
C ASN A 88 0.22 8.46 -2.10
N PRO A 89 1.14 8.31 -1.12
CA PRO A 89 0.92 7.47 0.06
C PRO A 89 -0.14 8.04 1.04
N LYS A 90 -0.50 9.32 0.92
CA LYS A 90 -1.56 9.91 1.76
C LYS A 90 -2.93 9.33 1.46
N VAL A 91 -3.18 8.93 0.21
CA VAL A 91 -4.51 8.50 -0.26
C VAL A 91 -4.53 7.10 -0.88
N THR A 92 -3.38 6.42 -0.95
CA THR A 92 -3.27 5.08 -1.54
C THR A 92 -2.44 4.14 -0.66
N GLY A 93 -2.90 2.89 -0.46
CA GLY A 93 -2.09 1.89 0.22
C GLY A 93 -0.88 1.43 -0.61
N ASN A 94 -0.96 1.40 -1.95
CA ASN A 94 0.20 1.04 -2.78
C ASN A 94 1.36 2.03 -2.62
N GLY A 95 1.06 3.32 -2.40
CA GLY A 95 2.09 4.31 -2.09
C GLY A 95 2.77 4.02 -0.74
N ARG A 96 2.00 3.59 0.26
CA ARG A 96 2.51 3.20 1.58
C ARG A 96 3.34 1.91 1.50
N TYR A 97 2.86 0.88 0.80
CA TYR A 97 3.61 -0.36 0.59
C TYR A 97 4.89 -0.12 -0.23
N GLY A 98 4.85 0.76 -1.24
CA GLY A 98 6.06 1.15 -1.98
C GLY A 98 7.10 1.81 -1.08
N TYR A 99 6.68 2.73 -0.20
CA TYR A 99 7.56 3.34 0.80
C TYR A 99 8.13 2.28 1.76
N LEU A 100 7.28 1.43 2.33
CA LEU A 100 7.70 0.37 3.26
C LEU A 100 8.62 -0.67 2.61
N ALA A 101 8.44 -0.95 1.32
CA ALA A 101 9.30 -1.87 0.58
C ALA A 101 10.69 -1.26 0.33
N ALA A 102 10.75 0.03 -0.02
CA ALA A 102 12.03 0.74 -0.11
C ALA A 102 12.75 0.79 1.25
N TRP A 103 12.04 1.16 2.32
CA TRP A 103 12.58 1.14 3.68
C TRP A 103 13.08 -0.27 4.07
N GLY A 104 12.22 -1.27 3.86
CA GLY A 104 12.52 -2.66 4.16
C GLY A 104 13.72 -3.20 3.39
N SER A 105 13.96 -2.73 2.17
CA SER A 105 15.14 -3.12 1.37
C SER A 105 16.45 -2.72 2.05
N VAL A 106 16.51 -1.54 2.66
CA VAL A 106 17.70 -1.07 3.37
C VAL A 106 17.95 -1.94 4.60
N ILE A 107 16.91 -2.18 5.40
CA ILE A 107 16.97 -3.06 6.58
C ILE A 107 17.39 -4.49 6.19
N ALA A 108 16.81 -5.03 5.12
CA ALA A 108 17.10 -6.39 4.63
C ALA A 108 18.57 -6.56 4.22
N THR A 109 19.23 -5.48 3.78
CA THR A 109 20.67 -5.48 3.45
C THR A 109 21.59 -5.19 4.64
N GLY A 110 21.05 -5.18 5.87
CA GLY A 110 21.80 -4.93 7.10
C GLY A 110 21.90 -3.46 7.50
N GLY A 111 21.17 -2.57 6.83
CA GLY A 111 21.05 -1.17 7.22
C GLY A 111 20.18 -0.96 8.46
N SER A 112 20.31 0.22 9.06
CA SER A 112 19.51 0.68 10.20
C SER A 112 18.27 1.47 9.76
N GLU A 113 17.32 1.67 10.68
CA GLU A 113 16.17 2.56 10.44
C GLU A 113 16.57 4.00 10.09
N ALA A 114 17.69 4.48 10.65
CA ALA A 114 18.21 5.81 10.31
C ALA A 114 18.65 5.87 8.83
N GLN A 115 19.35 4.83 8.36
CA GLN A 115 19.76 4.72 6.96
C GLN A 115 18.58 4.51 6.01
N ALA A 116 17.52 3.83 6.46
CA ALA A 116 16.31 3.62 5.65
C ALA A 116 15.45 4.90 5.49
N ARG A 117 15.69 5.90 6.35
CA ARG A 117 15.00 7.19 6.34
C ARG A 117 15.65 8.22 5.41
N GLU A 118 16.95 8.10 5.16
CA GLU A 118 17.73 8.96 4.27
C GLU A 118 17.64 8.52 2.81
#